data_AF-A0A2V5Q0W1-F1
#
_entry.id   AF-A0A2V5Q0W1-F1
#
_cell.length_a   1.000
_cell.length_b   1.000
_cell.length_c   1.000
_cell.angle_alpha   90.00
_cell.angle_beta   90.00
_cell.angle_gamma   90.00
#
_symmetry.space_group_name_H-M   'P 1'
#
loop_
_entity.id
_entity.type
_entity.pdbx_description
1 polymer ?
#
loop_
_entity_poly.entity_id
_entity_poly.type
_entity_poly.pdbx_seq_one_letter_code
_entity_poly.pdbx_strand_id
1 'polypeptide(L)'
;MTLSSPIKLSDQEKLDVLCRLDQFRHWGSLEEKRYCLVCGKIITGRQIQVAGGTRGNGPLRLSCPTERCNSIPMDWVLPTDEIIAKFEMLAAEERKAAELRPVARANGMPEPPNTEFNGIASRFRKFAFHFKHAS
;
A
#
# COMPACT_ATOMS: atom_id res chain seq x y z
N MET A 1 -20.01 3.63 -1.11
CA MET A 1 -18.85 4.37 -1.64
C MET A 1 -18.26 3.56 -2.77
N THR A 2 -18.40 4.00 -4.01
CA THR A 2 -17.79 3.34 -5.18
C THR A 2 -16.28 3.58 -5.11
N LEU A 3 -15.51 2.52 -4.89
CA LEU A 3 -14.05 2.56 -5.06
C LEU A 3 -13.79 2.83 -6.54
N SER A 4 -13.34 4.04 -6.87
CA SER A 4 -12.90 4.36 -8.22
C SER A 4 -11.79 3.39 -8.62
N SER A 5 -11.93 2.75 -9.77
CA SER A 5 -10.91 1.84 -10.30
C SER A 5 -9.57 2.57 -10.45
N PRO A 6 -8.43 1.91 -10.17
CA PRO A 6 -7.12 2.49 -10.43
C PRO A 6 -6.95 2.80 -11.92
N ILE A 7 -6.44 3.99 -12.23
CA ILE A 7 -6.14 4.39 -13.60
C ILE A 7 -4.80 3.75 -14.00
N LYS A 8 -4.74 3.16 -15.20
CA LYS A 8 -3.48 2.72 -15.79
C LYS A 8 -2.78 3.94 -16.42
N LEU A 9 -1.66 4.33 -15.85
CA LEU A 9 -0.78 5.39 -16.34
C LEU A 9 0.55 4.76 -16.74
N SER A 10 1.23 5.34 -17.73
CA SER A 10 2.65 5.05 -17.95
C SER A 10 3.49 5.48 -16.76
N ASP A 11 4.71 4.96 -16.63
CA ASP A 11 5.60 5.29 -15.51
C ASP A 11 5.89 6.80 -15.45
N GLN A 12 6.11 7.45 -16.60
CA GLN A 12 6.35 8.90 -16.65
C GLN A 12 5.11 9.70 -16.25
N GLU A 13 3.93 9.38 -16.79
CA GLU A 13 2.68 10.06 -16.41
C GLU A 13 2.37 9.88 -14.93
N LYS A 14 2.66 8.68 -14.39
CA LYS A 14 2.48 8.40 -12.97
C LYS A 14 3.39 9.27 -12.12
N LEU A 15 4.67 9.39 -12.48
CA LEU A 15 5.61 10.25 -11.78
C LEU A 15 5.16 11.72 -11.83
N ASP A 16 4.75 12.21 -12.99
CA ASP A 16 4.24 13.58 -13.16
C ASP A 16 3.01 13.84 -12.28
N VAL A 17 2.09 12.88 -12.20
CA VAL A 17 0.91 12.96 -11.33
C VAL A 17 1.30 12.97 -9.86
N LEU A 18 2.26 12.13 -9.43
CA LEU A 18 2.76 12.13 -8.06
C LEU A 18 3.37 13.49 -7.70
N CYS A 19 4.23 14.03 -8.57
CA CYS A 19 4.84 15.35 -8.39
C CYS A 19 3.82 16.49 -8.31
N ARG A 20 2.74 16.43 -9.10
CA ARG A 20 1.70 17.46 -9.12
C ARG A 20 0.77 17.41 -7.91
N LEU A 21 0.44 16.22 -7.43
CA LEU A 21 -0.58 16.01 -6.39
C LEU A 21 0.00 15.91 -4.97
N ASP A 22 1.24 15.43 -4.81
CA ASP A 22 1.98 15.48 -3.54
C ASP A 22 2.84 16.76 -3.50
N GLN A 23 2.20 17.87 -3.14
CA GLN A 23 2.87 19.18 -3.09
C GLN A 23 3.76 19.36 -1.86
N PHE A 24 3.69 18.44 -0.89
CA PHE A 24 4.39 18.57 0.39
C PHE A 24 5.79 17.98 0.33
N ARG A 25 5.99 16.99 -0.54
CA ARG A 25 7.27 16.28 -0.70
C ARG A 25 7.45 15.90 -2.17
N HIS A 26 8.61 16.23 -2.73
CA HIS A 26 8.92 15.94 -4.12
C HIS A 26 9.12 14.43 -4.35
N TRP A 27 8.77 13.96 -5.56
CA TRP A 27 9.02 12.61 -6.04
C TRP A 27 10.05 12.67 -7.17
N GLY A 28 11.26 12.16 -6.97
CA GLY A 28 12.29 12.07 -8.00
C GLY A 28 12.24 10.77 -8.83
N SER A 29 11.58 9.73 -8.30
CA SER A 29 11.37 8.45 -9.01
C SER A 29 10.17 7.67 -8.44
N LEU A 30 9.70 6.63 -9.13
CA LEU A 30 8.62 5.76 -8.64
C LEU A 30 9.10 4.78 -7.55
N GLU A 31 10.41 4.69 -7.36
CA GLU A 31 11.11 3.76 -6.49
C GLU A 31 11.33 4.38 -5.10
N GLU A 32 11.16 5.70 -5.00
CA GLU A 32 11.17 6.40 -3.72
C GLU A 32 10.16 5.80 -2.76
N LYS A 33 10.60 5.67 -1.51
CA LYS A 33 9.84 5.07 -0.42
C LYS A 33 9.21 6.17 0.42
N ARG A 34 7.95 5.97 0.81
CA ARG A 34 7.25 6.78 1.82
C ARG A 34 6.72 5.88 2.92
N TYR A 35 6.70 6.39 4.14
CA TYR A 35 6.09 5.72 5.29
C TYR A 35 4.69 6.27 5.52
N CYS A 36 3.68 5.41 5.42
CA CYS A 36 2.30 5.79 5.73
C CYS A 36 2.07 5.76 7.24
N LEU A 37 1.75 6.91 7.82
CA LEU A 37 1.47 7.04 9.26
C LEU A 37 0.18 6.33 9.70
N VAL A 38 -0.76 6.09 8.77
CA VAL A 38 -2.05 5.47 9.08
C VAL A 38 -1.94 3.94 9.19
N CYS A 39 -1.37 3.29 8.17
CA CYS A 39 -1.24 1.82 8.16
C CYS A 39 0.13 1.30 8.60
N GLY A 40 1.09 2.20 8.82
CA GLY A 40 2.43 1.86 9.30
C GLY A 40 3.28 1.10 8.28
N LYS A 41 2.96 1.18 6.97
CA LYS A 41 3.69 0.48 5.91
C LYS A 41 4.56 1.42 5.09
N ILE A 42 5.68 0.89 4.60
CA ILE A 42 6.44 1.52 3.52
C ILE A 42 5.72 1.27 2.19
N ILE A 43 5.51 2.34 1.43
CA ILE A 43 4.91 2.34 0.10
C ILE A 43 5.86 3.00 -0.88
N THR A 44 5.80 2.60 -2.16
CA THR A 44 6.56 3.27 -3.22
C THR A 44 5.66 4.05 -4.17
N GLY A 45 6.23 4.98 -4.92
CA GLY A 45 5.53 5.69 -5.99
C GLY A 45 4.83 4.74 -6.96
N ARG A 46 5.49 3.63 -7.29
CA ARG A 46 4.94 2.56 -8.14
C ARG A 46 3.70 1.90 -7.55
N GLN A 47 3.61 1.75 -6.23
CA GLN A 47 2.48 1.12 -5.57
C GLN A 47 1.32 2.09 -5.32
N ILE A 48 1.60 3.39 -5.12
CA ILE A 48 0.57 4.39 -4.86
C ILE A 48 -0.54 4.32 -5.91
N GLN A 49 -1.77 4.30 -5.43
CA GLN A 49 -2.95 4.25 -6.27
C GLN A 49 -3.31 5.65 -6.71
N VAL A 50 -3.58 5.78 -8.01
CA VAL A 50 -4.13 7.00 -8.60
C VAL A 50 -5.57 6.68 -8.99
N ALA A 51 -6.49 7.38 -8.33
CA ALA A 51 -7.92 7.22 -8.54
C ALA A 51 -8.54 8.59 -8.82
N GLY A 52 -9.57 8.65 -9.65
CA GLY A 52 -10.13 9.91 -10.11
C GLY A 52 -10.97 9.70 -11.35
N GLY A 53 -11.85 10.65 -11.64
CA GLY A 53 -12.83 10.46 -12.70
C GLY A 53 -14.05 9.64 -12.26
N THR A 54 -14.80 10.09 -11.26
CA THR A 54 -16.15 9.53 -10.97
C THR A 54 -17.11 9.61 -12.18
N ARG A 55 -16.72 10.37 -13.22
CA ARG A 55 -17.28 10.38 -14.59
C ARG A 55 -16.20 10.53 -15.68
N GLY A 56 -15.00 9.98 -15.47
CA GLY A 56 -13.88 10.14 -16.41
C GLY A 56 -13.21 11.52 -16.45
N ASN A 57 -13.71 12.53 -15.71
CA ASN A 57 -13.20 13.92 -15.76
C ASN A 57 -13.05 14.61 -14.38
N GLY A 58 -13.30 13.91 -13.27
CA GLY A 58 -13.09 14.43 -11.91
C GLY A 58 -11.61 14.48 -11.53
N PRO A 59 -11.22 15.33 -10.57
CA PRO A 59 -9.81 15.52 -10.21
C PRO A 59 -9.17 14.22 -9.74
N LEU A 60 -7.93 14.00 -10.17
CA LEU A 60 -7.10 12.88 -9.74
C LEU A 60 -6.78 12.99 -8.25
N ARG A 61 -6.66 11.83 -7.59
CA ARG A 61 -6.37 11.67 -6.17
C ARG A 61 -5.36 10.56 -5.99
N LEU A 62 -4.50 10.74 -5.01
CA LEU A 62 -3.55 9.73 -4.56
C LEU A 62 -4.10 9.02 -3.32
N SER A 63 -3.98 7.69 -3.28
CA SER A 63 -4.35 6.89 -2.12
C SER A 63 -3.33 5.79 -1.84
N CYS A 64 -3.26 5.37 -0.57
CA CYS A 64 -2.35 4.30 -0.18
C CYS A 64 -2.79 2.96 -0.81
N PRO A 65 -1.82 2.13 -1.26
CA PRO A 65 -2.11 0.82 -1.83
C PRO A 65 -2.70 -0.20 -0.84
N THR A 66 -2.61 0.07 0.47
CA THR A 66 -3.06 -0.89 1.48
C THR A 66 -4.58 -0.94 1.52
N GLU A 67 -5.14 -2.15 1.47
CA GLU A 67 -6.59 -2.35 1.57
C GLU A 67 -7.16 -1.67 2.81
N ARG A 68 -8.26 -0.93 2.63
CA ARG A 68 -8.96 -0.18 3.70
C ARG A 68 -8.14 0.92 4.37
N CYS A 69 -6.97 1.27 3.83
CA CYS A 69 -6.22 2.45 4.27
C CYS A 69 -6.68 3.67 3.48
N ASN A 70 -7.17 4.69 4.19
CA ASN A 70 -7.67 5.93 3.59
C ASN A 70 -6.63 7.06 3.63
N SER A 71 -5.36 6.74 3.86
CA SER A 71 -4.31 7.76 3.97
C SER A 71 -4.08 8.48 2.65
N ILE A 72 -3.81 9.77 2.74
CA ILE A 72 -3.57 10.71 1.65
C ILE A 72 -2.12 11.22 1.73
N PRO A 73 -1.61 11.99 0.74
CA PRO A 73 -0.21 12.45 0.71
C PRO A 73 0.29 13.14 2.00
N MET A 74 -0.59 13.86 2.70
CA MET A 74 -0.23 14.49 3.99
C MET A 74 0.24 13.47 5.03
N ASP A 75 -0.30 12.25 5.00
CA ASP A 75 0.01 11.17 5.96
C ASP A 75 1.30 10.39 5.62
N TRP A 76 2.02 10.77 4.56
CA TRP A 76 3.14 9.99 4.02
C TRP A 76 4.49 10.67 4.18
N VAL A 77 5.23 10.31 5.21
CA VAL A 77 6.53 10.92 5.52
C VAL A 77 7.69 10.19 4.85
N LEU A 78 8.87 10.80 4.82
CA LEU A 78 10.10 10.09 4.45
C LEU A 78 10.40 9.07 5.56
N PRO A 79 10.63 7.78 5.21
CA PRO A 79 11.02 6.78 6.18
C PRO A 79 12.44 7.08 6.69
N THR A 80 12.68 6.81 7.98
CA THR A 80 14.04 6.81 8.55
C THR A 80 14.74 5.49 8.25
N ASP A 81 16.07 5.47 8.34
CA ASP A 81 16.88 4.26 8.15
C ASP A 81 16.44 3.11 9.07
N GLU A 82 16.04 3.42 10.30
CA GLU A 82 15.51 2.44 11.25
C GLU A 82 14.22 1.79 10.75
N ILE A 83 13.30 2.58 10.18
CA ILE A 83 12.03 2.08 9.63
C ILE A 83 12.31 1.23 8.39
N ILE A 84 13.24 1.66 7.54
CA ILE A 84 13.66 0.92 6.35
C ILE A 84 14.22 -0.45 6.75
N ALA A 85 15.18 -0.48 7.66
CA ALA A 85 15.82 -1.70 8.13
C ALA A 85 14.82 -2.69 8.74
N LYS A 86 13.87 -2.20 9.55
CA LYS A 86 12.80 -3.04 10.12
C LYS A 86 11.95 -3.70 9.05
N PHE A 87 11.55 -2.95 8.02
CA PHE A 87 10.75 -3.50 6.93
C PHE A 87 11.52 -4.51 6.08
N GLU A 88 12.82 -4.27 5.84
CA GLU A 88 13.67 -5.21 5.11
C GLU A 88 13.88 -6.52 5.87
N MET A 89 14.04 -6.45 7.20
CA MET A 89 14.12 -7.63 8.06
C MET A 89 12.82 -8.45 8.02
N LEU A 90 11.65 -7.79 8.16
CA LEU A 90 10.36 -8.48 8.08
C LEU A 90 10.14 -9.13 6.71
N ALA A 91 10.49 -8.44 5.63
CA ALA A 91 10.38 -9.00 4.27
C ALA A 91 11.30 -10.23 4.08
N ALA A 92 12.49 -10.23 4.68
CA ALA A 92 13.39 -11.38 4.64
C ALA A 92 12.84 -12.56 5.46
N GLU A 93 12.22 -12.32 6.61
CA GLU A 93 11.55 -13.34 7.41
C GLU A 93 10.37 -13.97 6.66
N GLU A 94 9.53 -13.15 6.01
CA GLU A 94 8.42 -13.64 5.19
C GLU A 94 8.90 -14.52 4.03
N ARG A 95 10.00 -14.15 3.37
CA ARG A 95 10.62 -14.95 2.30
C ARG A 95 11.10 -16.31 2.83
N LYS A 96 11.82 -16.31 3.96
CA LYS A 96 12.25 -17.56 4.62
C LYS A 96 11.06 -18.44 5.01
N ALA A 97 9.99 -17.83 5.53
CA ALA A 97 8.78 -18.55 5.89
C ALA A 97 8.05 -19.13 4.67
N ALA A 98 8.09 -18.44 3.53
CA ALA A 98 7.51 -18.93 2.27
C ALA A 98 8.31 -20.11 1.68
N GLU A 99 9.65 -20.07 1.75
CA GLU A 99 10.53 -21.16 1.32
C GLU A 99 10.33 -22.46 2.12
N LEU A 100 9.98 -22.33 3.40
CA LEU A 100 9.70 -23.47 4.29
C LEU A 100 8.30 -24.09 4.11
N ARG A 101 7.42 -23.51 3.27
CA ARG A 101 6.09 -24.09 3.02
C ARG A 101 6.25 -25.29 2.08
N PRO A 102 5.85 -26.51 2.48
CA PRO A 102 5.89 -27.66 1.59
C PRO A 102 4.95 -27.42 0.40
N VAL A 103 5.45 -27.61 -0.82
CA VAL A 103 4.62 -27.68 -2.02
C VAL A 103 3.77 -28.94 -1.90
N ALA A 104 2.52 -28.81 -1.44
CA ALA A 104 1.55 -29.88 -1.56
C ALA A 104 1.36 -30.18 -3.06
N ARG A 105 1.89 -31.33 -3.52
CA ARG A 105 1.68 -31.82 -4.88
C ARG A 105 0.19 -32.13 -5.05
N ALA A 106 -0.53 -31.27 -5.79
CA ALA A 106 -1.90 -31.52 -6.18
C ALA A 106 -1.93 -32.42 -7.42
N ASN A 107 -2.30 -33.69 -7.24
CA ASN A 107 -2.84 -34.52 -8.31
C ASN A 107 -4.37 -34.38 -8.29
N GLY A 108 -4.96 -33.99 -9.43
CA GLY A 108 -6.35 -34.30 -9.81
C GLY A 108 -7.48 -33.46 -9.20
N MET A 109 -8.01 -32.54 -10.01
CA MET A 109 -9.24 -31.74 -9.84
C MET A 109 -10.53 -32.58 -9.98
N PRO A 110 -11.73 -32.16 -9.45
CA PRO A 110 -12.48 -30.98 -9.93
C PRO A 110 -13.15 -30.06 -8.86
N GLU A 111 -13.31 -28.77 -9.21
CA GLU A 111 -14.01 -27.66 -8.51
C GLU A 111 -15.55 -27.69 -8.70
N PRO A 112 -16.36 -26.81 -8.05
CA PRO A 112 -16.46 -26.46 -6.63
C PRO A 112 -17.94 -26.51 -6.14
N PRO A 113 -18.27 -26.08 -4.90
CA PRO A 113 -18.89 -24.75 -4.83
C PRO A 113 -18.48 -23.91 -3.63
N ASN A 114 -18.38 -22.60 -3.89
CA ASN A 114 -18.65 -21.46 -3.01
C ASN A 114 -18.46 -21.69 -1.50
N THR A 115 -17.28 -21.35 -0.99
CA THR A 115 -17.17 -20.94 0.41
C THR A 115 -16.20 -19.77 0.50
N GLU A 116 -16.72 -18.69 1.07
CA GLU A 116 -16.10 -17.42 1.37
C GLU A 116 -14.62 -17.54 1.74
N PHE A 117 -13.77 -16.83 1.01
CA PHE A 117 -12.39 -16.55 1.42
C PHE A 117 -12.43 -15.67 2.69
N ASN A 118 -12.63 -16.31 3.84
CA ASN A 118 -12.26 -15.77 5.15
C ASN A 118 -10.73 -15.81 5.26
N GLY A 119 -10.08 -14.90 4.52
CA GLY A 119 -8.67 -14.60 4.62
C GLY A 119 -8.38 -14.00 5.98
N ILE A 120 -7.68 -14.78 6.81
CA ILE A 120 -7.17 -14.44 8.13
C ILE A 120 -6.23 -13.23 8.01
N ALA A 121 -6.78 -12.03 8.10
CA ALA A 121 -6.05 -10.78 8.31
C ALA A 121 -6.41 -10.17 9.69
N SER A 122 -6.71 -11.01 10.69
CA SER A 122 -7.09 -10.60 12.05
C SER A 122 -5.94 -10.60 13.08
N ARG A 123 -4.70 -10.45 12.63
CA ARG A 123 -3.58 -9.94 13.43
C ARG A 123 -2.97 -8.88 12.53
N PHE A 124 -3.14 -7.58 12.76
CA PHE A 124 -2.58 -6.85 13.89
C PHE A 124 -3.46 -5.65 14.24
N ARG A 125 -4.22 -5.76 15.34
CA ARG A 125 -4.63 -4.61 16.15
C ARG A 125 -3.59 -4.42 17.26
N LYS A 126 -2.85 -3.32 17.19
CA LYS A 126 -1.91 -2.68 18.15
C LYS A 126 -0.77 -2.16 17.27
N PHE A 127 -0.65 -0.87 17.00
CA PHE A 127 -0.35 0.16 18.00
C PHE A 127 -1.13 1.45 17.75
N ALA A 128 -1.96 1.85 18.72
CA ALA A 128 -2.36 3.24 18.88
C ALA A 128 -1.26 3.94 19.67
N PHE A 129 -0.47 4.79 19.03
CA PHE A 129 0.34 5.75 19.76
C PHE A 129 -0.48 7.02 19.96
N HIS A 130 -0.90 7.21 21.21
CA HIS A 130 -1.41 8.45 21.75
C HIS A 130 -0.40 9.58 21.50
N PHE A 131 -0.72 10.51 20.59
CA PHE A 131 -0.23 11.87 20.73
C PHE A 131 -1.39 12.73 21.25
N LYS A 132 -1.36 12.92 22.57
CA LYS A 132 -2.07 14.01 23.22
C LYS A 132 -1.52 15.30 22.63
N HIS A 133 -2.31 16.02 21.84
CA HIS A 133 -2.06 17.44 21.64
C HIS A 133 -2.59 18.15 22.89
N ALA A 134 -1.66 18.62 23.71
CA ALA A 134 -1.89 19.76 24.59
C ALA A 134 -1.50 21.00 23.78
N SER A 135 -2.47 21.91 23.63
CA SER A 135 -2.38 23.39 23.60
C SER A 135 -3.59 23.94 22.87
#